data_AF-A0A949M5W3-F1
#
_entry.id   AF-A0A949M5W3-F1
#
_cell.length_a   1.000
_cell.length_b   1.000
_cell.length_c   1.000
_cell.angle_alpha   90.00
_cell.angle_beta   90.00
_cell.angle_gamma   90.00
#
_symmetry.space_group_name_H-M   'P 1'
#
loop_
_entity.id
_entity.type
_entity.pdbx_description
1 polymer ?
#
loop_
_entity_poly.entity_id
_entity_poly.type
_entity_poly.pdbx_seq_one_letter_code
_entity_poly.pdbx_strand_id
1 'polypeptide(L)'
;MTRRVDRVHELLPLLYGFWALAALGRAIYQYVARQPHDALPTHLSALAGLLYLVIAWLLRRNTPQTRRLVWWLLLLELGGVLLVGSIDWLWRPFAYASVWSAFGAGYGFMPLLLPLAGLWWLARRRISAAE
;
A
#
# COMPACT_ATOMS: atom_id res chain seq x y z
N MET A 1 18.86 -20.75 11.84
CA MET A 1 17.51 -20.27 11.43
C MET A 1 17.46 -18.79 10.98
N THR A 2 18.60 -18.13 10.75
CA THR A 2 18.70 -16.68 10.50
C THR A 2 18.42 -16.23 9.04
N ARG A 3 18.69 -17.07 8.03
CA ARG A 3 18.52 -16.74 6.59
C ARG A 3 17.10 -16.34 6.12
N ARG A 4 16.05 -16.60 6.91
CA ARG A 4 14.65 -16.37 6.50
C ARG A 4 14.16 -14.96 6.83
N VAL A 5 14.65 -14.38 7.93
CA VAL A 5 14.29 -13.02 8.38
C VAL A 5 14.97 -11.95 7.52
N ASP A 6 16.11 -12.30 6.92
CA ASP A 6 16.84 -11.43 6.00
C ASP A 6 16.09 -11.26 4.67
N ARG A 7 15.56 -12.32 4.07
CA ARG A 7 14.86 -12.16 2.77
C ARG A 7 13.60 -11.28 2.81
N VAL A 8 12.93 -11.19 3.96
CA VAL A 8 11.72 -10.36 4.11
C VAL A 8 12.05 -8.86 4.02
N HIS A 9 13.21 -8.43 4.51
CA HIS A 9 13.59 -7.00 4.42
C HIS A 9 13.93 -6.57 2.99
N GLU A 10 14.32 -7.51 2.12
CA GLU A 10 14.58 -7.25 0.70
C GLU A 10 13.30 -7.33 -0.14
N LEU A 11 12.43 -8.29 0.16
CA LEU A 11 11.21 -8.54 -0.62
C LEU A 11 10.12 -7.48 -0.41
N LEU A 12 9.87 -7.03 0.82
CA LEU A 12 8.81 -6.04 1.09
C LEU A 12 9.00 -4.74 0.30
N PRO A 13 10.19 -4.09 0.31
CA PRO A 13 10.42 -2.89 -0.49
C PRO A 13 10.24 -3.10 -1.99
N LEU A 14 10.62 -4.28 -2.50
CA LEU A 14 10.47 -4.62 -3.93
C LEU A 14 8.99 -4.77 -4.31
N LEU A 15 8.22 -5.50 -3.49
CA LEU A 15 6.78 -5.66 -3.68
C LEU A 15 6.05 -4.32 -3.62
N TYR A 16 6.36 -3.50 -2.62
CA TYR A 16 5.84 -2.14 -2.53
C TYR A 16 6.22 -1.29 -3.75
N GLY A 17 7.46 -1.37 -4.21
CA GLY A 17 7.93 -0.66 -5.41
C GLY A 17 7.18 -1.08 -6.68
N PHE A 18 6.99 -2.38 -6.91
CA PHE A 18 6.23 -2.86 -8.06
C PHE A 18 4.78 -2.38 -8.01
N TRP A 19 4.11 -2.54 -6.86
CA TRP A 19 2.71 -2.14 -6.73
C TRP A 19 2.53 -0.62 -6.80
N ALA A 20 3.54 0.15 -6.37
CA ALA A 20 3.58 1.58 -6.57
C ALA A 20 3.57 1.96 -8.06
N LEU A 21 4.42 1.32 -8.87
CA LEU A 21 4.45 1.54 -10.31
C LEU A 21 3.12 1.17 -10.97
N ALA A 22 2.51 0.06 -10.54
CA ALA A 22 1.23 -0.38 -11.08
C ALA A 22 0.08 0.59 -10.72
N ALA A 23 0.08 1.14 -9.50
CA ALA A 23 -0.88 2.15 -9.06
C ALA A 23 -0.70 3.50 -9.77
N LEU A 24 0.55 3.96 -9.89
CA LEU A 24 0.88 5.22 -10.58
C LEU A 24 0.62 5.11 -12.09
N GLY A 25 1.01 4.01 -12.74
CA GLY A 25 0.74 3.78 -14.15
C GLY A 25 -0.76 3.82 -14.46
N ARG A 26 -1.59 3.21 -13.59
CA ARG A 26 -3.04 3.33 -13.67
C ARG A 26 -3.50 4.78 -13.52
N ALA A 27 -3.02 5.50 -12.50
CA ALA A 27 -3.43 6.88 -12.28
C ALA A 27 -3.07 7.79 -13.46
N ILE A 28 -1.85 7.65 -13.99
CA ILE A 28 -1.38 8.37 -15.19
C ILE A 28 -2.28 8.06 -16.38
N TYR A 29 -2.54 6.77 -16.64
CA TYR A 29 -3.45 6.36 -17.72
C TYR A 29 -4.83 6.98 -17.54
N GLN A 30 -5.38 7.00 -16.33
CA GLN A 30 -6.69 7.59 -16.07
C GLN A 30 -6.71 9.11 -16.28
N TYR A 31 -5.67 9.83 -15.86
CA TYR A 31 -5.56 11.27 -16.12
C TYR A 31 -5.44 11.59 -17.62
N VAL A 32 -4.71 10.77 -18.39
CA VAL A 32 -4.46 11.01 -19.82
C VAL A 32 -5.63 10.56 -20.69
N ALA A 33 -6.22 9.40 -20.39
CA ALA A 33 -7.16 8.73 -21.28
C ALA A 33 -8.64 8.92 -20.89
N ARG A 34 -8.96 9.50 -19.72
CA ARG A 34 -10.35 9.73 -19.28
C ARG A 34 -10.58 11.19 -18.91
N GLN A 35 -11.68 11.77 -19.42
CA GLN A 35 -12.08 13.12 -19.05
C GLN A 35 -12.66 13.16 -17.62
N PRO A 36 -12.36 14.21 -16.84
CA PRO A 36 -12.50 14.22 -15.39
C PRO A 36 -13.89 14.68 -14.93
N HIS A 37 -14.95 13.92 -15.26
CA HIS A 37 -16.23 14.19 -14.61
C HIS A 37 -16.26 13.67 -13.16
N ASP A 38 -15.49 12.63 -12.86
CA ASP A 38 -15.21 12.17 -11.51
C ASP A 38 -13.77 11.64 -11.43
N ALA A 39 -12.87 12.49 -10.94
CA ALA A 39 -11.43 12.20 -10.84
C ALA A 39 -11.05 11.52 -9.51
N LEU A 40 -12.01 11.31 -8.59
CA LEU A 40 -11.73 10.81 -7.25
C LEU A 40 -11.04 9.43 -7.24
N PRO A 41 -11.43 8.43 -8.06
CA PRO A 41 -10.74 7.15 -8.08
C PRO A 41 -9.30 7.25 -8.65
N THR A 42 -9.06 8.24 -9.52
CA THR A 42 -7.72 8.55 -10.03
C THR A 42 -6.84 9.16 -8.95
N HIS A 43 -7.38 10.13 -8.19
CA HIS A 43 -6.67 10.72 -7.04
C HIS A 43 -6.32 9.67 -5.98
N LEU A 44 -7.26 8.76 -5.66
CA LEU A 44 -7.01 7.64 -4.74
C LEU A 44 -5.90 6.71 -5.24
N SER A 45 -5.89 6.40 -6.54
CA SER A 45 -4.85 5.56 -7.15
C SER A 45 -3.47 6.24 -7.13
N ALA A 46 -3.42 7.56 -7.39
CA ALA A 46 -2.19 8.34 -7.30
C ALA A 46 -1.67 8.43 -5.86
N LEU A 47 -2.55 8.71 -4.89
CA LEU A 47 -2.23 8.74 -3.47
C LEU A 47 -1.68 7.39 -2.99
N ALA A 48 -2.35 6.30 -3.34
CA ALA A 48 -1.90 4.94 -3.02
C ALA A 48 -0.50 4.68 -3.60
N GLY A 49 -0.27 5.02 -4.87
CA GLY A 49 1.04 4.88 -5.51
C GLY A 49 2.15 5.65 -4.79
N LEU A 50 1.88 6.89 -4.37
CA LEU A 50 2.82 7.70 -3.58
C LEU A 50 3.10 7.08 -2.21
N LEU A 51 2.07 6.62 -1.50
CA LEU A 51 2.23 5.95 -0.22
C LEU A 51 3.12 4.70 -0.36
N TYR A 52 2.89 3.88 -1.38
CA TYR A 52 3.67 2.67 -1.63
C TYR A 52 5.14 2.99 -1.92
N LEU A 53 5.44 4.05 -2.69
CA LEU A 53 6.81 4.52 -2.90
C LEU A 53 7.47 4.96 -1.60
N VAL A 54 6.78 5.75 -0.79
CA VAL A 54 7.31 6.24 0.50
C VAL A 54 7.57 5.07 1.44
N ILE A 55 6.66 4.11 1.54
CA ILE A 55 6.84 2.88 2.34
C ILE A 55 8.05 2.09 1.84
N ALA A 56 8.17 1.83 0.53
CA ALA A 56 9.32 1.12 -0.05
C ALA A 56 10.64 1.81 0.29
N TRP A 57 10.69 3.14 0.16
CA TRP A 57 11.89 3.93 0.41
C TRP A 57 12.27 3.95 1.89
N LEU A 58 11.30 4.11 2.79
CA LEU A 58 11.56 4.10 4.23
C LEU A 58 11.99 2.72 4.74
N LEU A 59 11.40 1.64 4.21
CA LEU A 59 11.80 0.27 4.55
C LEU A 59 13.27 0.00 4.23
N ARG A 60 13.81 0.58 3.15
CA ARG A 60 15.25 0.45 2.79
C ARG A 60 16.19 1.13 3.78
N ARG A 61 15.75 2.18 4.48
CA ARG A 61 16.59 2.93 5.44
C ARG A 61 16.79 2.19 6.76
N ASN A 62 15.83 1.35 7.16
CA ASN A 62 15.89 0.45 8.31
C ASN A 62 16.36 1.08 9.65
N THR A 63 16.10 2.37 9.88
CA THR A 63 16.41 3.08 11.14
C THR A 63 15.22 3.05 12.13
N PRO A 64 15.43 3.26 13.45
CA PRO A 64 14.32 3.27 14.42
C PRO A 64 13.21 4.28 14.11
N GLN A 65 13.60 5.49 13.67
CA GLN A 65 12.65 6.55 13.30
C GLN A 65 11.83 6.17 12.05
N THR A 66 12.50 5.65 11.02
CA THR A 66 11.83 5.23 9.78
C THR A 66 10.89 4.06 10.02
N ARG A 67 11.23 3.12 10.90
CA ARG A 67 10.33 2.03 11.32
C ARG A 67 9.04 2.55 11.98
N ARG A 68 9.10 3.61 12.79
CA ARG A 68 7.90 4.23 13.38
C ARG A 68 7.04 4.90 12.31
N LEU A 69 7.66 5.54 11.33
CA LEU A 69 6.94 6.17 10.22
C LEU A 69 6.28 5.15 9.31
N VAL A 70 6.99 4.07 8.95
CA VAL A 70 6.44 2.95 8.18
C VAL A 70 5.24 2.36 8.90
N TRP A 71 5.30 2.15 10.22
CA TRP A 71 4.16 1.65 10.98
C TRP A 71 2.88 2.47 10.76
N TRP A 72 2.99 3.80 10.84
CA TRP A 72 1.85 4.69 10.60
C TRP A 72 1.38 4.68 9.15
N LEU A 73 2.30 4.62 8.18
CA LEU A 73 1.94 4.55 6.77
C LEU A 73 1.24 3.24 6.40
N LEU A 74 1.65 2.11 6.98
CA LEU A 74 0.98 0.83 6.80
C LEU A 74 -0.43 0.83 7.39
N LEU A 75 -0.63 1.48 8.54
CA LEU A 75 -1.97 1.68 9.11
C LEU A 75 -2.84 2.59 8.24
N LEU A 76 -2.25 3.65 7.67
CA LEU A 76 -2.95 4.55 6.74
C LEU A 76 -3.36 3.80 5.48
N GLU A 77 -2.46 3.01 4.89
CA GLU A 77 -2.75 2.16 3.74
C GLU A 77 -3.87 1.16 4.04
N LEU A 78 -3.76 0.44 5.16
CA LEU A 78 -4.78 -0.52 5.58
C LEU A 78 -6.13 0.16 5.80
N GLY A 79 -6.14 1.30 6.49
CA GLY A 79 -7.34 2.11 6.69
C GLY A 79 -7.93 2.60 5.36
N GLY A 80 -7.09 3.06 4.45
CA GLY A 80 -7.49 3.50 3.11
C GLY A 80 -8.15 2.38 2.30
N VAL A 81 -7.54 1.20 2.27
CA VAL A 81 -8.07 0.01 1.58
C VAL A 81 -9.40 -0.44 2.17
N LEU A 82 -9.51 -0.48 3.50
CA LEU A 82 -10.74 -0.89 4.17
C LEU A 82 -11.85 0.13 3.97
N LEU A 83 -11.57 1.43 4.11
CA LEU A 83 -12.55 2.49 3.93
C LEU A 83 -13.02 2.57 2.48
N VAL A 84 -12.10 2.71 1.52
CA VAL A 84 -12.44 2.81 0.11
C VAL A 84 -13.05 1.51 -0.41
N GLY A 85 -12.52 0.35 0.00
CA GLY A 85 -13.09 -0.94 -0.35
C GLY A 85 -14.52 -1.14 0.19
N SER A 86 -14.79 -0.72 1.43
CA SER A 86 -16.15 -0.81 2.02
C SER A 86 -17.13 0.15 1.35
N ILE A 87 -16.70 1.39 1.09
CA ILE A 87 -17.50 2.41 0.37
C ILE A 87 -17.85 1.91 -1.03
N ASP A 88 -16.86 1.38 -1.75
CA ASP A 88 -17.03 0.80 -3.08
C ASP A 88 -18.00 -0.38 -3.07
N TRP A 89 -17.87 -1.27 -2.08
CA TRP A 89 -18.73 -2.43 -1.94
C TRP A 89 -20.18 -2.06 -1.65
N LEU A 90 -20.41 -1.11 -0.73
CA LEU A 90 -21.73 -0.81 -0.20
C LEU A 90 -22.53 0.14 -1.09
N TRP A 91 -21.87 1.16 -1.66
CA TRP A 91 -22.54 2.24 -2.39
C TRP A 91 -22.17 2.33 -3.87
N ARG A 92 -21.14 1.60 -4.30
CA ARG A 92 -20.60 1.62 -5.67
C ARG A 92 -20.54 3.05 -6.26
N PRO A 93 -19.98 4.03 -5.53
CA PRO A 93 -20.09 5.43 -5.91
C PRO A 93 -19.18 5.83 -7.07
N PHE A 94 -18.18 4.99 -7.39
CA PHE A 94 -17.13 5.35 -8.34
C PHE A 94 -17.53 4.98 -9.78
N ALA A 95 -17.38 5.94 -10.69
CA ALA A 95 -17.58 5.71 -12.13
C ALA A 95 -16.63 4.64 -12.70
N TYR A 96 -15.49 4.44 -12.05
CA TYR A 96 -14.54 3.38 -12.34
C TYR A 96 -13.76 3.03 -11.06
N ALA A 97 -13.23 1.82 -11.00
CA ALA A 97 -12.48 1.37 -9.83
C ALA A 97 -11.30 2.30 -9.46
N SER A 98 -10.84 2.25 -8.23
CA SER A 98 -9.52 2.72 -7.79
C SER A 98 -8.61 1.52 -7.52
N VAL A 99 -7.35 1.74 -7.13
CA VAL A 99 -6.47 0.68 -6.64
C VAL A 99 -7.02 -0.01 -5.38
N TRP A 100 -7.81 0.69 -4.59
CA TRP A 100 -8.40 0.20 -3.33
C TRP A 100 -9.83 -0.33 -3.48
N SER A 101 -10.45 -0.16 -4.65
CA SER A 101 -11.77 -0.72 -4.96
C SER A 101 -11.81 -2.23 -4.74
N ALA A 102 -12.93 -2.72 -4.22
CA ALA A 102 -13.11 -4.11 -3.78
C ALA A 102 -11.90 -4.65 -2.99
N PHE A 103 -11.35 -3.84 -2.07
CA PHE A 103 -10.18 -4.16 -1.24
C PHE A 103 -8.90 -4.48 -2.05
N GLY A 104 -8.80 -3.98 -3.28
CA GLY A 104 -7.69 -4.26 -4.18
C GLY A 104 -7.80 -5.58 -4.94
N ALA A 105 -9.01 -6.11 -5.14
CA ALA A 105 -9.24 -7.34 -5.91
C ALA A 105 -8.61 -7.29 -7.31
N GLY A 106 -8.64 -6.13 -7.98
CA GLY A 106 -7.98 -5.92 -9.29
C GLY A 106 -6.44 -6.07 -9.27
N TYR A 107 -5.85 -6.16 -8.09
CA TYR A 107 -4.41 -6.31 -7.84
C TYR A 107 -4.12 -7.57 -7.00
N GLY A 108 -5.06 -8.53 -6.95
CA GLY A 108 -4.90 -9.76 -6.17
C GLY A 108 -4.87 -9.54 -4.66
N PHE A 109 -5.60 -8.53 -4.16
CA PHE A 109 -5.67 -8.14 -2.74
C PHE A 109 -4.34 -7.68 -2.12
N MET A 110 -3.32 -7.43 -2.93
CA MET A 110 -2.02 -6.96 -2.44
C MET A 110 -2.09 -5.64 -1.64
N PRO A 111 -2.94 -4.64 -2.01
CA PRO A 111 -3.15 -3.48 -1.14
C PRO A 111 -3.58 -3.82 0.29
N LEU A 112 -4.23 -4.97 0.50
CA LEU A 112 -4.62 -5.45 1.82
C LEU A 112 -3.52 -6.31 2.46
N LEU A 113 -2.90 -7.19 1.68
CA LEU A 113 -1.93 -8.17 2.18
C LEU A 113 -0.58 -7.54 2.56
N LEU A 114 -0.09 -6.58 1.77
CA LEU A 114 1.19 -5.90 2.01
C LEU A 114 1.23 -5.15 3.35
N PRO A 115 0.24 -4.31 3.72
CA PRO A 115 0.27 -3.62 4.99
C PRO A 115 0.17 -4.58 6.18
N LEU A 116 -0.64 -5.64 6.07
CA LEU A 116 -0.72 -6.68 7.09
C LEU A 116 0.63 -7.39 7.28
N ALA A 117 1.30 -7.76 6.19
CA ALA A 117 2.63 -8.38 6.23
C ALA A 117 3.68 -7.42 6.83
N GLY A 118 3.65 -6.14 6.45
CA GLY A 118 4.52 -5.09 7.00
C GLY A 118 4.34 -4.90 8.50
N LEU A 119 3.09 -4.79 8.97
CA LEU A 119 2.76 -4.63 10.38
C LEU A 119 3.18 -5.88 11.17
N TRP A 120 2.91 -7.07 10.67
CA TRP A 120 3.34 -8.30 11.32
C TRP A 120 4.86 -8.41 11.46
N TRP A 121 5.61 -8.02 10.41
CA TRP A 121 7.08 -8.02 10.43
C TRP A 121 7.64 -7.00 11.43
N LEU A 122 7.10 -5.78 11.45
CA LEU A 122 7.51 -4.73 12.39
C LEU A 122 7.17 -5.11 13.84
N ALA A 123 6.01 -5.72 14.08
CA ALA A 123 5.59 -6.16 15.42
C ALA A 123 6.55 -7.21 16.00
N ARG A 124 6.93 -8.22 15.20
CA ARG A 124 7.90 -9.25 15.64
C ARG A 124 9.24 -8.65 16.03
N ARG A 125 9.74 -7.67 15.28
CA ARG A 125 11.02 -7.00 15.59
C ARG A 125 10.98 -6.13 16.84
N ARG A 126 9.80 -5.65 17.24
CA ARG A 126 9.64 -4.92 18.52
C ARG A 126 9.69 -5.88 19.71
N ILE A 127 9.06 -7.05 19.59
CA ILE A 127 9.06 -8.06 20.65
C ILE A 127 10.48 -8.57 20.90
N SER A 128 11.21 -8.96 19.86
CA SER A 128 12.60 -9.45 20.00
C SER A 128 13.64 -8.41 20.43
N ALA A 129 13.28 -7.13 20.51
CA ALA A 129 14.16 -6.07 21.04
C ALA A 129 13.88 -5.74 22.51
N ALA A 130 12.81 -6.32 23.08
CA ALA A 130 12.42 -6.17 24.48
C ALA A 130 12.80 -7.39 25.34
N GLU A 131 13.25 -8.48 24.71
CA GLU A 131 13.96 -9.62 25.34
C GLU A 131 15.46 -9.35 25.39
#